data_AF-A0A7V5V387-F1
#
_entry.id   AF-A0A7V5V387-F1
#
_cell.length_a   1.000
_cell.length_b   1.000
_cell.length_c   1.000
_cell.angle_alpha   90.00
_cell.angle_beta   90.00
_cell.angle_gamma   90.00
#
_symmetry.space_group_name_H-M   'P 1'
#
loop_
_entity.id
_entity.type
_entity.pdbx_description
1 polymer ?
#
loop_
_entity_poly.entity_id
_entity_poly.type
_entity_poly.pdbx_seq_one_letter_code
_entity_poly.pdbx_strand_id
1 'polypeptide(L)'
;MDTGNWDISVKTIGEPDQFEGFILASSASKYQLSSYKTNSDQIVDHNIHFVAQTTSNEKTIEALKEFNPINNAFMLVKFPNGAQQKVAMYDDGLHGDNLANDGLFGGDFKATEAGGYNVQINAYGRNPNGTPFFRTSEHFVPVIEQKISMNAKNANAFSISENRLNITMNVDNQAKSSNDRYRIIAEVWGQSATDKNMQPVSWISTITDVTKGQLNIELDGRWIAMANVAGNFELRNLRVEDAEHFIPLISRKSLGLKVASLPKAASKAFNGEITQEMLMGKRPTEKAVNKAGARLLLVHGYCSSDVWGPYAGQFASSSTFYDLNQNRTHDDFAQRIKNFGAAYSSFGVVAHSQGGAASLHLYTYYWSGLDNSSGNRLIQSVGTPYSGTPLAGNLAAIGDVFGVGCGVNSNLTTSGAASWLAGIPTWARNRVNYNTTSFATKWWRYDYCSIATDLFLSDPEDGVTEKSRGQLSGGINRGHKTGWCHTLSMRDPGQTSDSSRNADMSANANR
;
A
#
# COMPACT_ATOMS: atom_id res chain seq x y z
N MET A 1 -35.22 -1.80 -10.05
CA MET A 1 -35.30 -2.52 -8.78
C MET A 1 -36.18 -1.70 -7.87
N ASP A 2 -37.23 -2.31 -7.33
CA ASP A 2 -38.16 -1.60 -6.45
C ASP A 2 -37.50 -1.30 -5.10
N THR A 3 -37.64 -0.07 -4.62
CA THR A 3 -37.22 0.31 -3.27
C THR A 3 -38.29 -0.12 -2.29
N GLY A 4 -37.93 -0.82 -1.22
CA GLY A 4 -38.91 -1.28 -0.23
C GLY A 4 -38.27 -2.01 0.94
N ASN A 5 -39.13 -2.49 1.85
CA ASN A 5 -38.72 -3.40 2.91
C ASN A 5 -38.74 -4.82 2.35
N TRP A 6 -37.64 -5.53 2.51
CA TRP A 6 -37.46 -6.89 1.99
C TRP A 6 -37.12 -7.83 3.14
N ASP A 7 -37.87 -8.92 3.26
CA ASP A 7 -37.51 -10.03 4.14
C ASP A 7 -36.78 -11.09 3.33
N ILE A 8 -35.49 -11.29 3.64
CA ILE A 8 -34.65 -12.31 2.99
C ILE A 8 -34.57 -13.52 3.92
N SER A 9 -35.03 -14.67 3.45
CA SER A 9 -34.89 -15.94 4.16
C SER A 9 -33.97 -16.88 3.38
N VAL A 10 -32.88 -17.31 4.00
CA VAL A 10 -31.96 -18.30 3.43
C VAL A 10 -32.33 -19.69 3.99
N LYS A 11 -32.51 -20.67 3.10
CA LYS A 11 -32.75 -22.07 3.47
C LYS A 11 -31.57 -22.90 3.02
N THR A 12 -30.94 -23.62 3.95
CA THR A 12 -29.83 -24.55 3.66
C THR A 12 -30.33 -25.99 3.72
N ILE A 13 -29.66 -26.89 2.99
CA ILE A 13 -29.92 -28.33 3.02
C ILE A 13 -28.80 -28.96 3.88
N GLY A 14 -28.78 -28.68 5.18
CA GLY A 14 -27.75 -29.13 6.13
C GLY A 14 -27.86 -28.40 7.47
N GLU A 15 -27.02 -28.76 8.44
CA GLU A 15 -26.98 -28.07 9.74
C GLU A 15 -26.57 -26.60 9.53
N PRO A 16 -27.31 -25.60 10.05
CA PRO A 16 -27.06 -24.17 9.81
C PRO A 16 -25.62 -23.73 10.13
N ASP A 17 -25.02 -24.33 11.16
CA ASP A 17 -23.70 -24.02 11.68
C ASP A 17 -22.55 -24.46 10.74
N GLN A 18 -22.86 -25.21 9.68
CA GLN A 18 -21.90 -25.69 8.69
C GLN A 18 -21.74 -24.78 7.46
N PHE A 19 -22.55 -23.72 7.36
CA PHE A 19 -22.52 -22.81 6.21
C PHE A 19 -22.14 -21.39 6.65
N GLU A 20 -20.90 -21.00 6.39
CA GLU A 20 -20.53 -19.59 6.32
C GLU A 20 -20.95 -19.05 4.94
N GLY A 21 -21.75 -17.98 4.92
CA GLY A 21 -22.24 -17.37 3.70
C GLY A 21 -22.56 -15.90 3.90
N PHE A 22 -22.76 -15.18 2.81
CA PHE A 22 -23.00 -13.74 2.83
C PHE A 22 -24.21 -13.36 1.99
N ILE A 23 -24.91 -12.32 2.41
CA ILE A 23 -25.97 -11.68 1.62
C ILE A 23 -25.41 -10.35 1.14
N LEU A 24 -25.36 -10.16 -0.17
CA LEU A 24 -25.03 -8.88 -0.77
C LEU A 24 -26.31 -8.19 -1.22
N ALA A 25 -26.46 -6.94 -0.81
CA ALA A 25 -27.58 -6.10 -1.22
C ALA A 25 -27.04 -4.72 -1.58
N SER A 26 -27.46 -4.20 -2.73
CA SER A 26 -27.16 -2.84 -3.17
C SER A 26 -28.42 -1.97 -3.17
N SER A 27 -28.21 -0.66 -3.21
CA SER A 27 -29.27 0.34 -3.24
C SER A 27 -28.92 1.42 -4.25
N ALA A 28 -29.91 1.89 -5.01
CA ALA A 28 -29.78 3.06 -5.88
C ALA A 28 -29.74 4.40 -5.10
N SER A 29 -29.83 4.35 -3.76
CA SER A 29 -29.78 5.53 -2.91
C SER A 29 -28.41 6.21 -2.99
N LYS A 30 -28.43 7.53 -3.21
CA LYS A 30 -27.23 8.37 -3.25
C LYS A 30 -26.49 8.53 -1.91
N TYR A 31 -27.14 8.17 -0.80
CA TYR A 31 -26.54 8.17 0.53
C TYR A 31 -25.70 6.91 0.74
N GLN A 32 -24.42 7.13 1.00
CA GLN A 32 -23.39 6.14 1.22
C GLN A 32 -22.87 6.22 2.65
N LEU A 33 -22.31 5.12 3.16
CA LEU A 33 -21.57 5.13 4.41
C LEU A 33 -20.09 5.32 4.09
N SER A 34 -19.49 6.33 4.70
CA SER A 34 -18.05 6.48 4.74
C SER A 34 -17.56 6.17 6.15
N SER A 35 -16.41 5.53 6.24
CA SER A 35 -15.79 5.20 7.50
C SER A 35 -14.30 5.02 7.33
N TYR A 36 -13.55 5.34 8.36
CA TYR A 36 -12.09 5.26 8.35
C TYR A 36 -11.55 5.16 9.77
N LYS A 37 -10.35 4.59 9.88
CA LYS A 37 -9.59 4.59 11.13
C LYS A 37 -9.01 5.99 11.38
N THR A 38 -9.08 6.50 12.61
CA THR A 38 -8.58 7.85 12.94
C THR A 38 -7.17 7.84 13.52
N ASN A 39 -6.70 6.72 14.07
CA ASN A 39 -5.34 6.57 14.58
C ASN A 39 -4.49 5.62 13.72
N SER A 40 -3.17 5.81 13.73
CA SER A 40 -2.24 4.88 13.06
C SER A 40 -1.94 3.62 13.88
N ASP A 41 -2.37 3.56 15.15
CA ASP A 41 -2.00 2.45 16.03
C ASP A 41 -2.65 1.14 15.57
N GLN A 42 -1.81 0.12 15.51
CA GLN A 42 -2.14 -1.25 15.15
C GLN A 42 -1.24 -2.18 15.96
N ILE A 43 -1.14 -1.86 17.25
CA ILE A 43 -0.25 -2.51 18.20
C ILE A 43 -1.08 -3.23 19.25
N VAL A 44 -0.63 -4.41 19.68
CA VAL A 44 -1.23 -5.13 20.80
C VAL A 44 -1.33 -4.21 22.03
N ASP A 45 -2.43 -4.33 22.75
CA ASP A 45 -2.86 -3.53 23.89
C ASP A 45 -3.20 -2.06 23.61
N HIS A 46 -3.14 -1.60 22.37
CA HIS A 46 -3.62 -0.27 21.99
C HIS A 46 -5.09 -0.30 21.55
N ASN A 47 -5.75 0.85 21.65
CA ASN A 47 -7.09 1.03 21.12
C ASN A 47 -7.04 1.32 19.61
N ILE A 48 -7.98 0.76 18.87
CA ILE A 48 -8.21 1.03 17.45
C ILE A 48 -9.49 1.84 17.35
N HIS A 49 -9.38 3.03 16.75
CA HIS A 49 -10.47 4.00 16.68
C HIS A 49 -11.02 4.08 15.25
N PHE A 50 -12.33 3.90 15.11
CA PHE A 50 -13.04 4.10 13.85
C PHE A 50 -14.08 5.19 13.99
N VAL A 51 -14.25 5.93 12.91
CA VAL A 51 -15.38 6.83 12.74
C VAL A 51 -16.19 6.46 11.51
N ALA A 52 -17.47 6.81 11.53
CA ALA A 52 -18.40 6.58 10.45
C ALA A 52 -19.33 7.79 10.28
N GLN A 53 -19.60 8.14 9.03
CA GLN A 53 -20.50 9.23 8.66
C GLN A 53 -21.21 8.89 7.35
N THR A 54 -22.33 9.55 7.09
CA THR A 54 -22.95 9.45 5.77
C THR A 54 -22.31 10.42 4.80
N THR A 55 -22.14 9.98 3.55
CA THR A 55 -21.62 10.79 2.46
C THR A 55 -22.52 10.71 1.23
N SER A 56 -22.27 11.58 0.25
CA SER A 56 -22.84 11.51 -1.09
C SER A 56 -21.79 11.86 -2.13
N ASN A 57 -21.89 11.24 -3.31
CA ASN A 57 -21.05 11.53 -4.47
C ASN A 57 -21.41 12.87 -5.18
N GLU A 58 -22.50 13.52 -4.81
CA GLU A 58 -22.86 14.85 -5.28
C GLU A 58 -22.05 15.93 -4.54
N LYS A 59 -21.48 16.90 -5.28
CA LYS A 59 -20.56 17.93 -4.77
C LYS A 59 -21.09 18.75 -3.60
N THR A 60 -22.39 18.79 -3.36
CA THR A 60 -22.97 19.36 -2.14
C THR A 60 -24.38 18.80 -2.02
N ILE A 61 -24.63 17.84 -1.13
CA ILE A 61 -25.95 17.84 -0.50
C ILE A 61 -25.84 18.83 0.64
N GLU A 62 -26.22 20.07 0.37
CA GLU A 62 -26.31 21.13 1.38
C GLU A 62 -27.21 20.68 2.55
N ALA A 63 -28.18 19.80 2.28
CA ALA A 63 -29.03 19.17 3.29
C ALA A 63 -28.31 18.23 4.28
N LEU A 64 -27.10 17.73 4.01
CA LEU A 64 -26.34 16.94 5.00
C LEU A 64 -25.61 17.84 6.02
N LYS A 65 -25.52 19.15 5.80
CA LYS A 65 -24.92 20.08 6.78
C LYS A 65 -25.79 20.27 8.02
N GLU A 66 -27.10 20.03 7.91
CA GLU A 66 -28.08 20.23 8.99
C GLU A 66 -28.86 18.96 9.35
N PHE A 67 -28.57 17.84 8.68
CA PHE A 67 -29.25 16.57 8.89
C PHE A 67 -28.22 15.48 9.14
N ASN A 68 -28.22 14.93 10.35
CA ASN A 68 -27.49 13.70 10.66
C ASN A 68 -28.38 12.50 10.31
N PRO A 69 -28.14 11.84 9.16
CA PRO A 69 -29.00 10.75 8.69
C PRO A 69 -28.83 9.46 9.50
N ILE A 70 -27.74 9.31 10.27
CA ILE A 70 -27.46 8.11 11.06
C ILE A 70 -28.13 8.27 12.42
N ASN A 71 -28.98 7.31 12.78
CA ASN A 71 -29.63 7.27 14.09
C ASN A 71 -28.86 6.38 15.07
N ASN A 72 -28.20 5.34 14.57
CA ASN A 72 -27.48 4.36 15.36
C ASN A 72 -26.36 3.72 14.53
N ALA A 73 -25.19 3.54 15.14
CA ALA A 73 -24.07 2.84 14.53
C ALA A 73 -23.40 1.90 15.54
N PHE A 74 -22.88 0.78 15.04
CA PHE A 74 -22.03 -0.12 15.83
C PHE A 74 -20.99 -0.81 14.95
N MET A 75 -19.91 -1.26 15.56
CA MET A 75 -18.92 -2.14 14.97
C MET A 75 -19.19 -3.60 15.38
N LEU A 76 -19.06 -4.52 14.44
CA LEU A 76 -18.83 -5.93 14.71
C LEU A 76 -17.35 -6.21 14.45
N VAL A 77 -16.62 -6.52 15.52
CA VAL A 77 -15.18 -6.78 15.49
C VAL A 77 -14.97 -8.28 15.62
N LYS A 78 -14.43 -8.92 14.57
CA LYS A 78 -13.94 -10.31 14.62
C LYS A 78 -12.45 -10.28 14.93
N PHE A 79 -12.08 -10.83 16.09
CA PHE A 79 -10.73 -10.94 16.61
C PHE A 79 -9.95 -12.03 15.85
N PRO A 80 -8.60 -12.02 15.90
CA PRO A 80 -7.77 -13.04 15.28
C PRO A 80 -8.10 -14.47 15.72
N ASN A 81 -8.46 -14.67 16.98
CA ASN A 81 -8.91 -15.96 17.52
C ASN A 81 -10.33 -16.40 17.07
N GLY A 82 -11.02 -15.57 16.27
CA GLY A 82 -12.37 -15.83 15.76
C GLY A 82 -13.51 -15.33 16.66
N ALA A 83 -13.23 -14.87 17.88
CA ALA A 83 -14.21 -14.27 18.76
C ALA A 83 -14.79 -12.99 18.14
N GLN A 84 -16.05 -12.68 18.44
CA GLN A 84 -16.72 -11.48 17.96
C GLN A 84 -17.15 -10.58 19.10
N GLN A 85 -17.00 -9.28 18.91
CA GLN A 85 -17.50 -8.26 19.84
C GLN A 85 -18.33 -7.23 19.08
N LYS A 86 -19.49 -6.90 19.65
CA LYS A 86 -20.28 -5.74 19.21
C LYS A 86 -19.88 -4.52 20.04
N VAL A 87 -19.51 -3.44 19.37
CA VAL A 87 -19.09 -2.18 20.00
C VAL A 87 -20.00 -1.06 19.50
N ALA A 88 -20.68 -0.38 20.41
CA ALA A 88 -21.51 0.76 20.05
C ALA A 88 -20.65 1.94 19.59
N MET A 89 -21.16 2.71 18.62
CA MET A 89 -20.56 3.96 18.17
C MET A 89 -21.47 5.13 18.53
N TYR A 90 -20.89 6.26 18.91
CA TYR A 90 -21.60 7.43 19.43
C TYR A 90 -21.15 8.70 18.71
N ASP A 91 -22.05 9.68 18.61
CA ASP A 91 -21.76 11.04 18.12
C ASP A 91 -21.77 11.97 19.36
N ASP A 92 -20.76 11.80 20.20
CA ASP A 92 -20.70 12.33 21.57
C ASP A 92 -19.50 13.25 21.83
N GLY A 93 -18.68 13.51 20.81
CA GLY A 93 -17.45 14.28 20.96
C GLY A 93 -16.31 13.50 21.64
N LEU A 94 -16.49 12.19 21.83
CA LEU A 94 -15.51 11.25 22.39
C LEU A 94 -15.20 10.17 21.33
N HIS A 95 -14.33 9.22 21.66
CA HIS A 95 -14.03 8.07 20.77
C HIS A 95 -13.46 8.45 19.38
N GLY A 96 -13.04 9.71 19.18
CA GLY A 96 -12.39 10.21 17.96
C GLY A 96 -13.31 10.87 16.94
N ASP A 97 -14.57 11.17 17.29
CA ASP A 97 -15.58 11.82 16.43
C ASP A 97 -15.59 13.36 16.45
N ASN A 98 -14.60 13.99 17.09
CA ASN A 98 -14.46 15.45 17.22
C ASN A 98 -15.56 16.13 18.06
N LEU A 99 -16.65 16.63 17.45
CA LEU A 99 -17.68 17.43 18.11
C LEU A 99 -18.94 16.60 18.28
N ALA A 100 -19.58 16.69 19.45
CA ALA A 100 -20.85 16.02 19.68
C ALA A 100 -21.97 16.56 18.75
N ASN A 101 -22.77 15.65 18.23
CA ASN A 101 -23.90 15.87 17.32
C ASN A 101 -23.52 16.47 15.95
N ASP A 102 -22.35 16.14 15.41
CA ASP A 102 -21.90 16.63 14.11
C ASP A 102 -22.15 15.65 12.94
N GLY A 103 -22.69 14.46 13.23
CA GLY A 103 -22.94 13.43 12.23
C GLY A 103 -21.81 12.42 12.06
N LEU A 104 -20.72 12.57 12.81
CA LEU A 104 -19.63 11.62 12.89
C LEU A 104 -19.84 10.72 14.11
N PHE A 105 -19.96 9.41 13.89
CA PHE A 105 -20.06 8.44 14.97
C PHE A 105 -18.69 7.81 15.20
N GLY A 106 -18.18 7.86 16.43
CA GLY A 106 -16.92 7.27 16.85
C GLY A 106 -17.10 6.04 17.72
N GLY A 107 -16.16 5.10 17.65
CA GLY A 107 -16.08 3.97 18.57
C GLY A 107 -14.69 3.35 18.56
N ASP A 108 -14.34 2.67 19.66
CA ASP A 108 -13.05 2.00 19.80
C ASP A 108 -13.13 0.63 20.44
N PHE A 109 -12.14 -0.20 20.11
CA PHE A 109 -11.92 -1.47 20.77
C PHE A 109 -10.43 -1.65 21.04
N LYS A 110 -10.11 -2.39 22.09
CA LYS A 110 -8.74 -2.73 22.45
C LYS A 110 -8.28 -3.95 21.66
N ALA A 111 -7.15 -3.83 20.96
CA ALA A 111 -6.55 -4.97 20.27
C ALA A 111 -5.77 -5.82 21.28
N THR A 112 -6.26 -7.01 21.64
CA THR A 112 -5.70 -7.83 22.73
C THR A 112 -4.65 -8.85 22.28
N GLU A 113 -4.56 -9.11 20.98
CA GLU A 113 -3.62 -10.08 20.39
C GLU A 113 -3.16 -9.62 19.00
N ALA A 114 -2.00 -10.09 18.56
CA ALA A 114 -1.50 -9.85 17.21
C ALA A 114 -2.25 -10.72 16.20
N GLY A 115 -2.47 -10.19 15.00
CA GLY A 115 -3.19 -10.87 13.94
C GLY A 115 -4.13 -9.94 13.16
N GLY A 116 -4.94 -10.52 12.28
CA GLY A 116 -5.90 -9.78 11.47
C GLY A 116 -7.23 -9.60 12.18
N TYR A 117 -7.67 -8.36 12.34
CA TYR A 117 -9.01 -8.02 12.83
C TYR A 117 -9.89 -7.65 11.62
N ASN A 118 -11.11 -8.18 11.59
CA ASN A 118 -12.12 -7.78 10.62
C ASN A 118 -13.14 -6.90 11.35
N VAL A 119 -13.26 -5.64 10.93
CA VAL A 119 -14.18 -4.67 11.51
C VAL A 119 -15.26 -4.35 10.49
N GLN A 120 -16.50 -4.71 10.79
CA GLN A 120 -17.68 -4.32 10.02
C GLN A 120 -18.43 -3.22 10.76
N ILE A 121 -18.52 -2.04 10.16
CA ILE A 121 -19.36 -0.97 10.68
C ILE A 121 -20.76 -1.13 10.13
N ASN A 122 -21.75 -1.00 11.00
CA ASN A 122 -23.17 -1.14 10.71
C ASN A 122 -23.86 0.16 11.09
N ALA A 123 -24.49 0.83 10.13
CA ALA A 123 -25.19 2.10 10.34
C ALA A 123 -26.66 2.01 9.92
N TYR A 124 -27.53 2.45 10.83
CA TYR A 124 -28.97 2.57 10.61
C TYR A 124 -29.35 4.04 10.62
N GLY A 125 -30.25 4.40 9.72
CA GLY A 125 -30.63 5.79 9.59
C GLY A 125 -31.87 6.01 8.75
N ARG A 126 -32.15 7.29 8.50
CA ARG A 126 -33.18 7.73 7.57
C ARG A 126 -32.60 8.76 6.63
N ASN A 127 -32.94 8.66 5.36
CA ASN A 127 -32.64 9.70 4.38
C ASN A 127 -33.51 10.95 4.67
N PRO A 128 -33.18 12.13 4.10
CA PRO A 128 -33.98 13.36 4.28
C PRO A 128 -35.46 13.24 3.87
N ASN A 129 -35.80 12.27 3.01
CA ASN A 129 -37.18 11.96 2.63
C ASN A 129 -37.88 10.98 3.59
N GLY A 130 -37.26 10.62 4.71
CA GLY A 130 -37.78 9.72 5.74
C GLY A 130 -37.58 8.22 5.46
N THR A 131 -37.08 7.83 4.28
CA THR A 131 -36.84 6.41 3.93
C THR A 131 -35.74 5.82 4.83
N PRO A 132 -36.00 4.70 5.53
CA PRO A 132 -34.97 4.04 6.33
C PRO A 132 -33.86 3.48 5.44
N PHE A 133 -32.63 3.46 5.96
CA PHE A 133 -31.52 2.76 5.33
C PHE A 133 -30.72 1.95 6.33
N PHE A 134 -30.07 0.93 5.79
CA PHE A 134 -29.02 0.18 6.45
C PHE A 134 -27.80 0.18 5.52
N ARG A 135 -26.63 0.44 6.09
CA ARG A 135 -25.36 0.45 5.37
C ARG A 135 -24.30 -0.25 6.19
N THR A 136 -23.43 -0.95 5.49
CA THR A 136 -22.24 -1.55 6.07
C THR A 136 -20.98 -1.04 5.38
N SER A 137 -19.87 -1.06 6.10
CA SER A 137 -18.53 -0.88 5.56
C SER A 137 -17.58 -1.84 6.26
N GLU A 138 -16.56 -2.28 5.53
CA GLU A 138 -15.65 -3.35 5.95
C GLU A 138 -14.21 -2.85 6.01
N HIS A 139 -13.51 -3.16 7.09
CA HIS A 139 -12.09 -2.84 7.28
C HIS A 139 -11.33 -4.06 7.78
N PHE A 140 -10.19 -4.33 7.13
CA PHE A 140 -9.21 -5.25 7.67
C PHE A 140 -8.11 -4.47 8.38
N VAL A 141 -7.80 -4.85 9.62
CA VAL A 141 -6.77 -4.20 10.43
C VAL A 141 -5.75 -5.24 10.89
N PRO A 142 -4.56 -5.31 10.27
CA PRO A 142 -3.47 -6.11 10.83
C PRO A 142 -3.00 -5.46 12.12
N VAL A 143 -2.80 -6.24 13.19
CA VAL A 143 -2.23 -5.80 14.46
C VAL A 143 -0.96 -6.59 14.73
N ILE A 144 0.09 -5.91 15.16
CA ILE A 144 1.39 -6.50 15.45
C ILE A 144 1.83 -6.20 16.90
N GLU A 145 2.81 -6.96 17.38
CA GLU A 145 3.41 -6.70 18.69
C GLU A 145 4.35 -5.48 18.66
N GLN A 146 4.45 -4.77 19.79
CA GLN A 146 5.46 -3.73 19.98
C GLN A 146 6.85 -4.37 20.14
N LYS A 147 7.56 -4.53 19.02
CA LYS A 147 8.87 -5.22 19.02
C LYS A 147 10.05 -4.31 19.33
N ILE A 148 9.91 -3.01 19.08
CA ILE A 148 11.01 -2.04 19.17
C ILE A 148 10.55 -0.75 19.81
N SER A 149 11.36 -0.13 20.66
CA SER A 149 11.08 1.19 21.23
C SER A 149 12.30 2.10 21.16
N MET A 150 12.09 3.41 21.30
CA MET A 150 13.19 4.39 21.27
C MET A 150 13.03 5.41 22.40
N ASN A 151 13.89 5.32 23.41
CA ASN A 151 13.97 6.33 24.47
C ASN A 151 14.99 7.44 24.17
N ALA A 152 15.84 7.24 23.15
CA ALA A 152 16.85 8.20 22.74
C ALA A 152 16.22 9.53 22.31
N LYS A 153 16.76 10.65 22.82
CA LYS A 153 16.39 12.01 22.42
C LYS A 153 17.12 12.51 21.16
N ASN A 154 18.20 11.82 20.79
CA ASN A 154 19.01 12.18 19.64
C ASN A 154 19.44 10.92 18.88
N ALA A 155 19.48 11.03 17.56
CA ALA A 155 20.28 10.18 16.69
C ALA A 155 21.71 10.74 16.63
N ASN A 156 22.68 9.88 16.29
CA ASN A 156 24.07 10.28 16.08
C ASN A 156 24.45 10.06 14.62
N ALA A 157 25.23 10.96 14.04
CA ALA A 157 25.76 10.81 12.69
C ALA A 157 27.27 10.97 12.65
N PHE A 158 27.93 10.09 11.91
CA PHE A 158 29.38 10.10 11.70
C PHE A 158 29.72 9.78 10.26
N SER A 159 30.85 10.30 9.78
CA SER A 159 31.30 10.06 8.40
C SER A 159 31.79 8.62 8.26
N ILE A 160 31.30 7.91 7.24
CA ILE A 160 31.75 6.55 6.88
C ILE A 160 32.53 6.51 5.56
N SER A 161 32.48 7.59 4.80
CA SER A 161 33.30 7.82 3.61
C SER A 161 33.48 9.31 3.37
N GLU A 162 34.18 9.68 2.30
CA GLU A 162 34.38 11.08 1.90
C GLU A 162 33.09 11.87 1.72
N ASN A 163 32.02 11.20 1.28
CA ASN A 163 30.75 11.83 0.92
C ASN A 163 29.54 11.26 1.67
N ARG A 164 29.70 10.43 2.71
CA ARG A 164 28.56 9.82 3.40
C ARG A 164 28.63 9.86 4.91
N LEU A 165 27.46 10.05 5.49
CA LEU A 165 27.19 9.92 6.91
C LEU A 165 26.41 8.63 7.15
N ASN A 166 26.78 7.90 8.20
CA ASN A 166 25.90 6.91 8.82
C ASN A 166 25.15 7.60 9.96
N ILE A 167 23.84 7.53 9.95
CA ILE A 167 22.95 7.98 11.02
C ILE A 167 22.53 6.76 11.82
N THR A 168 22.87 6.76 13.11
CA THR A 168 22.59 5.70 14.06
C THR A 168 21.53 6.14 15.05
N MET A 169 20.49 5.31 15.18
CA MET A 169 19.45 5.45 16.19
C MET A 169 19.51 4.27 17.16
N ASN A 170 19.72 4.57 18.44
CA ASN A 170 19.68 3.56 19.49
C ASN A 170 18.21 3.19 19.77
N VAL A 171 17.96 1.89 19.84
CA VAL A 171 16.64 1.32 20.04
C VAL A 171 16.70 0.21 21.07
N ASP A 172 15.63 0.09 21.84
CA ASP A 172 15.46 -0.99 22.79
C ASP A 172 14.64 -2.08 22.08
N ASN A 173 15.25 -3.24 21.85
CA ASN A 173 14.58 -4.37 21.24
C ASN A 173 13.81 -5.13 22.34
N GLN A 174 12.48 -5.09 22.26
CA GLN A 174 11.60 -5.61 23.31
C GLN A 174 11.34 -7.12 23.15
N ALA A 175 11.52 -7.67 21.95
CA ALA A 175 11.34 -9.09 21.66
C ALA A 175 12.28 -9.56 20.54
N LYS A 176 12.78 -10.81 20.62
CA LYS A 176 13.47 -11.44 19.48
C LYS A 176 12.41 -11.75 18.41
N SER A 177 12.30 -10.88 17.40
CA SER A 177 11.48 -11.12 16.23
C SER A 177 12.21 -12.07 15.27
N SER A 178 11.47 -12.88 14.52
CA SER A 178 12.02 -13.61 13.37
C SER A 178 12.33 -12.68 12.19
N ASN A 179 11.75 -11.49 12.18
CA ASN A 179 11.98 -10.43 11.20
C ASN A 179 12.36 -9.14 11.95
N ASP A 180 13.64 -8.79 11.89
CA ASP A 180 14.23 -7.59 12.51
C ASP A 180 14.40 -6.45 11.50
N ARG A 181 13.69 -6.51 10.36
CA ARG A 181 13.70 -5.48 9.31
C ARG A 181 12.64 -4.43 9.58
N TYR A 182 13.07 -3.18 9.51
CA TYR A 182 12.23 -2.02 9.73
C TYR A 182 12.38 -1.04 8.59
N ARG A 183 11.26 -0.49 8.15
CA ARG A 183 11.24 0.65 7.24
C ARG A 183 11.38 1.93 8.04
N ILE A 184 12.29 2.79 7.63
CA ILE A 184 12.54 4.08 8.26
C ILE A 184 12.19 5.18 7.27
N ILE A 185 11.30 6.08 7.68
CA ILE A 185 10.92 7.27 6.94
C ILE A 185 11.21 8.48 7.81
N ALA A 186 11.98 9.45 7.29
CA ALA A 186 12.24 10.69 8.00
C ALA A 186 12.64 11.82 7.03
N GLU A 187 12.31 13.05 7.40
CA GLU A 187 12.88 14.24 6.77
C GLU A 187 14.15 14.63 7.51
N VAL A 188 15.24 14.87 6.78
CA VAL A 188 16.47 15.44 7.34
C VAL A 188 16.39 16.95 7.18
N TRP A 189 16.51 17.66 8.30
CA TRP A 189 16.56 19.11 8.34
C TRP A 189 17.89 19.57 8.94
N GLY A 190 18.40 20.68 8.42
CA GLY A 190 19.66 21.28 8.87
C GLY A 190 19.56 22.78 8.96
N GLN A 191 20.31 23.37 9.87
CA GLN A 191 20.36 24.81 10.03
C GLN A 191 21.24 25.43 8.95
N SER A 192 20.65 26.36 8.19
CA SER A 192 21.31 27.14 7.15
C SER A 192 22.58 27.81 7.67
N ALA A 193 23.61 27.80 6.82
CA ALA A 193 24.89 28.40 7.13
C ALA A 193 24.80 29.94 7.30
N THR A 194 23.84 30.59 6.62
CA THR A 194 23.73 32.06 6.54
C THR A 194 22.77 32.67 7.55
N ASP A 195 21.51 32.23 7.55
CA ASP A 195 20.41 32.88 8.29
C ASP A 195 19.97 32.12 9.55
N LYS A 196 20.62 30.98 9.84
CA LYS A 196 20.35 30.15 11.03
C LYS A 196 18.94 29.55 11.11
N ASN A 197 18.17 29.57 10.02
CA ASN A 197 16.87 28.90 9.93
C ASN A 197 17.02 27.41 9.57
N MET A 198 16.05 26.59 9.99
CA MET A 198 15.99 25.18 9.60
C MET A 198 15.53 25.04 8.16
N GLN A 199 16.31 24.34 7.34
CA GLN A 199 16.05 24.06 5.93
C GLN A 199 15.94 22.55 5.69
N PRO A 200 15.07 22.12 4.76
CA PRO A 200 15.00 20.73 4.36
C PRO A 200 16.27 20.34 3.59
N VAL A 201 16.85 19.21 3.95
CA VAL A 201 18.08 18.68 3.33
C VAL A 201 17.73 17.54 2.38
N SER A 202 17.01 16.56 2.89
CA SER A 202 16.62 15.36 2.15
C SER A 202 15.46 14.66 2.83
N TRP A 203 14.86 13.72 2.14
CA TRP A 203 13.89 12.78 2.71
C TRP A 203 14.45 11.36 2.57
N ILE A 204 14.49 10.63 3.67
CA ILE A 204 15.00 9.27 3.74
C ILE A 204 13.82 8.31 3.78
N SER A 205 13.86 7.28 2.94
CA SER A 205 13.04 6.08 3.04
C SER A 205 13.90 4.87 2.72
N THR A 206 14.07 3.99 3.70
CA THR A 206 14.94 2.81 3.57
C THR A 206 14.45 1.66 4.44
N ILE A 207 14.90 0.44 4.17
CA ILE A 207 14.68 -0.72 5.03
C ILE A 207 16.03 -1.14 5.59
N THR A 208 16.12 -1.34 6.90
CA THR A 208 17.34 -1.75 7.60
C THR A 208 17.04 -2.72 8.73
N ASP A 209 18.06 -3.44 9.17
CA ASP A 209 17.99 -4.37 10.29
C ASP A 209 18.40 -3.72 11.61
N VAL A 210 17.87 -4.21 12.73
CA VAL A 210 18.43 -3.90 14.04
C VAL A 210 19.72 -4.69 14.24
N THR A 211 20.85 -3.98 14.28
CA THR A 211 22.16 -4.58 14.57
C THR A 211 22.70 -4.03 15.89
N LYS A 212 22.92 -4.90 16.88
CA LYS A 212 23.46 -4.52 18.21
C LYS A 212 22.66 -3.40 18.89
N GLY A 213 21.33 -3.44 18.81
CA GLY A 213 20.44 -2.42 19.40
C GLY A 213 20.43 -1.08 18.66
N GLN A 214 20.82 -1.09 17.38
CA GLN A 214 20.93 0.11 16.57
C GLN A 214 20.28 -0.08 15.20
N LEU A 215 19.55 0.95 14.77
CA LEU A 215 19.15 1.14 13.38
C LEU A 215 20.18 2.06 12.72
N ASN A 216 20.66 1.67 11.54
CA ASN A 216 21.66 2.42 10.78
C ASN A 216 21.12 2.74 9.39
N ILE A 217 21.20 4.02 9.01
CA ILE A 217 20.79 4.53 7.71
C ILE A 217 21.88 5.46 7.16
N GLU A 218 22.04 5.48 5.84
CA GLU A 218 23.04 6.33 5.19
C GLU A 218 22.43 7.61 4.62
N LEU A 219 23.18 8.71 4.70
CA LEU A 219 22.88 9.97 4.04
C LEU A 219 24.08 10.39 3.18
N ASP A 220 23.82 10.68 1.90
CA ASP A 220 24.82 11.30 1.03
C ASP A 220 25.00 12.78 1.41
N GLY A 221 26.23 13.15 1.78
CA GLY A 221 26.59 14.49 2.21
C GLY A 221 26.42 15.56 1.12
N ARG A 222 26.29 15.17 -0.16
CA ARG A 222 26.01 16.12 -1.24
C ARG A 222 24.62 16.75 -1.09
N TRP A 223 23.67 16.08 -0.42
CA TRP A 223 22.39 16.71 -0.06
C TRP A 223 22.57 17.86 0.93
N ILE A 224 23.46 17.70 1.91
CA ILE A 224 23.81 18.75 2.87
C ILE A 224 24.45 19.93 2.15
N ALA A 225 25.37 19.65 1.22
CA ALA A 225 26.00 20.67 0.40
C ALA A 225 25.00 21.42 -0.48
N MET A 226 24.09 20.69 -1.15
CA MET A 226 23.02 21.25 -1.98
C MET A 226 22.08 22.15 -1.17
N ALA A 227 21.75 21.78 0.06
CA ALA A 227 20.90 22.57 0.95
C ALA A 227 21.62 23.74 1.64
N ASN A 228 22.95 23.84 1.51
CA ASN A 228 23.79 24.87 2.15
C ASN A 228 23.59 24.99 3.68
N VAL A 229 23.52 23.85 4.36
CA VAL A 229 23.34 23.78 5.83
C VAL A 229 24.64 23.37 6.53
N ALA A 230 24.87 23.90 7.72
CA ALA A 230 26.11 23.65 8.49
C ALA A 230 25.95 23.67 10.02
N GLY A 231 24.77 24.01 10.54
CA GLY A 231 24.53 24.12 11.99
C GLY A 231 23.88 22.87 12.59
N ASN A 232 22.88 23.06 13.45
CA ASN A 232 22.16 21.96 14.08
C ASN A 232 21.35 21.16 13.05
N PHE A 233 21.16 19.87 13.31
CA PHE A 233 20.36 18.99 12.47
C PHE A 233 19.26 18.30 13.30
N GLU A 234 18.18 17.93 12.63
CA GLU A 234 17.11 17.11 13.21
C GLU A 234 16.48 16.19 12.15
N LEU A 235 15.91 15.09 12.61
CA LEU A 235 15.01 14.26 11.85
C LEU A 235 13.57 14.67 12.18
N ARG A 236 12.78 15.06 11.19
CA ARG A 236 11.35 15.37 11.37
C ARG A 236 10.47 14.25 10.82
N ASN A 237 9.29 14.12 11.41
CA ASN A 237 8.28 13.14 11.01
C ASN A 237 8.86 11.72 10.91
N LEU A 238 9.77 11.37 11.84
CA LEU A 238 10.42 10.07 11.88
C LEU A 238 9.37 9.00 12.18
N ARG A 239 9.29 8.01 11.29
CA ARG A 239 8.56 6.76 11.48
C ARG A 239 9.52 5.59 11.31
N VAL A 240 9.52 4.70 12.30
CA VAL A 240 10.09 3.36 12.17
C VAL A 240 8.92 2.40 12.13
N GLU A 241 8.77 1.72 11.02
CA GLU A 241 7.62 0.87 10.68
C GLU A 241 8.09 -0.57 10.50
N ASP A 242 7.22 -1.54 10.75
CA ASP A 242 7.51 -2.91 10.32
C ASP A 242 7.60 -2.98 8.78
N ALA A 243 8.50 -3.82 8.26
CA ALA A 243 8.73 -3.90 6.81
C ALA A 243 7.60 -4.58 6.02
N GLU A 244 6.70 -5.32 6.70
CA GLU A 244 5.71 -6.19 6.08
C GLU A 244 4.33 -5.52 5.95
N HIS A 245 3.88 -4.82 6.99
CA HIS A 245 2.55 -4.19 7.08
C HIS A 245 2.63 -2.66 7.05
N PHE A 246 3.82 -2.08 7.21
CA PHE A 246 4.06 -0.64 7.24
C PHE A 246 3.36 0.06 8.42
N ILE A 247 3.24 -0.64 9.55
CA ILE A 247 2.67 -0.14 10.80
C ILE A 247 3.76 0.59 11.58
N PRO A 248 3.56 1.86 11.96
CA PRO A 248 4.53 2.60 12.77
C PRO A 248 4.66 2.01 14.19
N LEU A 249 5.87 1.60 14.54
CA LEU A 249 6.25 1.14 15.90
C LEU A 249 6.91 2.26 16.71
N ILE A 250 7.60 3.18 16.03
CA ILE A 250 8.15 4.40 16.63
C ILE A 250 7.75 5.59 15.76
N SER A 251 7.15 6.60 16.38
CA SER A 251 6.85 7.88 15.74
C SER A 251 7.43 9.05 16.55
N ARG A 252 8.12 9.99 15.89
CA ARG A 252 8.63 11.22 16.49
C ARG A 252 8.40 12.40 15.56
N LYS A 253 7.78 13.47 16.07
CA LYS A 253 7.63 14.73 15.33
C LYS A 253 8.99 15.36 15.01
N SER A 254 9.89 15.36 15.98
CA SER A 254 11.30 15.74 15.81
C SER A 254 12.19 14.86 16.70
N LEU A 255 13.38 14.53 16.19
CA LEU A 255 14.47 13.88 16.90
C LEU A 255 15.77 14.62 16.58
N GLY A 256 16.51 15.08 17.60
CA GLY A 256 17.77 15.79 17.36
C GLY A 256 18.79 14.90 16.64
N LEU A 257 19.58 15.46 15.73
CA LEU A 257 20.61 14.74 14.99
C LEU A 257 21.98 15.34 15.31
N LYS A 258 22.78 14.61 16.10
CA LYS A 258 24.14 15.01 16.46
C LYS A 258 25.12 14.59 15.37
N VAL A 259 25.54 15.52 14.54
CA VAL A 259 26.52 15.27 13.48
C VAL A 259 27.93 15.56 14.00
N ALA A 260 28.76 14.53 14.14
CA ALA A 260 30.12 14.66 14.68
C ALA A 260 31.05 15.46 13.76
N SER A 261 31.00 15.18 12.46
CA SER A 261 31.77 15.89 11.44
C SER A 261 31.08 15.80 10.09
N LEU A 262 30.96 16.93 9.38
CA LEU A 262 30.43 16.93 8.02
C LEU A 262 31.47 16.41 7.00
N PRO A 263 31.04 15.63 5.99
CA PRO A 263 31.90 15.17 4.90
C PRO A 263 32.32 16.36 4.03
N LYS A 264 33.45 17.01 4.36
CA LYS A 264 33.93 18.22 3.66
C LYS A 264 34.17 18.01 2.16
N ALA A 265 34.46 16.78 1.74
CA ALA A 265 34.63 16.45 0.32
C ALA A 265 33.29 16.50 -0.45
N ALA A 266 32.15 16.32 0.22
CA ALA A 266 30.84 16.34 -0.43
C ALA A 266 30.52 17.69 -1.07
N SER A 267 30.89 18.80 -0.43
CA SER A 267 30.73 20.14 -1.01
C SER A 267 31.59 20.37 -2.25
N LYS A 268 32.75 19.71 -2.34
CA LYS A 268 33.61 19.77 -3.54
C LYS A 268 33.14 18.82 -4.64
N ALA A 269 32.58 17.68 -4.26
CA ALA A 269 32.12 16.64 -5.17
C ALA A 269 30.75 16.95 -5.81
N PHE A 270 29.95 17.83 -5.20
CA PHE A 270 28.67 18.23 -5.77
C PHE A 270 28.87 19.23 -6.92
N ASN A 271 28.51 18.80 -8.13
CA ASN A 271 28.59 19.59 -9.36
C ASN A 271 27.25 20.24 -9.76
N GLY A 272 26.23 20.15 -8.91
CA GLY A 272 24.86 20.61 -9.21
C GLY A 272 23.91 19.52 -9.72
N GLU A 273 24.39 18.31 -10.03
CA GLU A 273 23.56 17.22 -10.55
C GLU A 273 23.22 16.18 -9.47
N ILE A 274 21.96 15.75 -9.44
CA ILE A 274 21.50 14.66 -8.57
C ILE A 274 21.85 13.33 -9.23
N THR A 275 22.71 12.56 -8.58
CA THR A 275 23.15 11.24 -9.07
C THR A 275 22.29 10.10 -8.50
N GLN A 276 22.27 8.93 -9.16
CA GLN A 276 21.61 7.73 -8.62
C GLN A 276 22.17 7.35 -7.26
N GLU A 277 23.46 7.56 -7.05
CA GLU A 277 24.15 7.31 -5.79
C GLU A 277 23.63 8.16 -4.63
N MET A 278 23.20 9.40 -4.91
CA MET A 278 22.56 10.29 -3.92
C MET A 278 21.13 9.81 -3.58
N LEU A 279 20.44 9.17 -4.52
CA LEU A 279 19.06 8.70 -4.35
C LEU A 279 18.96 7.33 -3.67
N MET A 280 19.86 6.40 -4.03
CA MET A 280 19.75 4.96 -3.68
C MET A 280 20.89 4.45 -2.79
N GLY A 281 21.85 5.30 -2.45
CA GLY A 281 23.06 4.87 -1.75
C GLY A 281 24.12 4.29 -2.68
N LYS A 282 25.17 3.69 -2.11
CA LYS A 282 26.27 3.14 -2.90
C LYS A 282 25.85 1.79 -3.46
N ARG A 283 25.96 1.61 -4.78
CA ARG A 283 25.75 0.29 -5.38
C ARG A 283 26.74 -0.72 -4.78
N PRO A 284 26.28 -1.88 -4.29
CA PRO A 284 27.17 -2.93 -3.80
C PRO A 284 28.14 -3.39 -4.88
N THR A 285 29.38 -3.67 -4.51
CA THR A 285 30.34 -4.28 -5.43
C THR A 285 29.91 -5.72 -5.71
N GLU A 286 29.49 -6.01 -6.94
CA GLU A 286 29.16 -7.38 -7.33
C GLU A 286 30.44 -8.22 -7.39
N LYS A 287 30.42 -9.41 -6.77
CA LYS A 287 31.44 -10.42 -7.03
C LYS A 287 31.24 -10.92 -8.46
N ALA A 288 32.33 -11.19 -9.18
CA ALA A 288 32.27 -11.80 -10.51
C ALA A 288 31.61 -13.18 -10.39
N VAL A 289 30.35 -13.26 -10.81
CA VAL A 289 29.58 -14.51 -10.93
C VAL A 289 29.11 -14.60 -12.37
N ASN A 290 29.21 -15.78 -12.97
CA ASN A 290 28.66 -16.02 -14.30
C ASN A 290 27.13 -15.93 -14.24
N LYS A 291 26.59 -14.76 -14.58
CA LYS A 291 25.16 -14.51 -14.72
C LYS A 291 24.74 -14.71 -16.18
N ALA A 292 23.52 -15.20 -16.39
CA ALA A 292 22.93 -15.19 -17.72
C ALA A 292 22.74 -13.73 -18.20
N GLY A 293 22.66 -13.52 -19.51
CA GLY A 293 22.50 -12.17 -20.07
C GLY A 293 21.19 -11.48 -19.66
N ALA A 294 21.07 -10.22 -20.06
CA ALA A 294 19.91 -9.34 -19.85
C ALA A 294 18.55 -10.00 -20.17
N ARG A 295 17.56 -9.83 -19.29
CA ARG A 295 16.22 -10.44 -19.43
C ARG A 295 15.06 -9.49 -19.13
N LEU A 296 13.88 -9.83 -19.64
CA LEU A 296 12.61 -9.23 -19.22
C LEU A 296 11.87 -10.18 -18.27
N LEU A 297 11.68 -9.80 -17.02
CA LEU A 297 10.92 -10.63 -16.08
C LEU A 297 9.42 -10.41 -16.26
N LEU A 298 8.67 -11.50 -16.39
CA LEU A 298 7.21 -11.50 -16.39
C LEU A 298 6.74 -11.88 -14.98
N VAL A 299 6.14 -10.93 -14.27
CA VAL A 299 5.81 -11.05 -12.84
C VAL A 299 4.29 -11.08 -12.66
N HIS A 300 3.81 -12.09 -11.94
CA HIS A 300 2.39 -12.29 -11.69
C HIS A 300 1.89 -11.47 -10.48
N GLY A 301 0.61 -11.65 -10.13
CA GLY A 301 -0.09 -10.92 -9.06
C GLY A 301 -0.31 -11.71 -7.78
N TYR A 302 -1.11 -11.12 -6.89
CA TYR A 302 -1.59 -11.77 -5.68
C TYR A 302 -2.44 -13.00 -6.02
N CYS A 303 -2.14 -14.13 -5.38
CA CYS A 303 -2.86 -15.40 -5.52
C CYS A 303 -3.13 -15.83 -6.98
N SER A 304 -2.30 -15.37 -7.92
CA SER A 304 -2.54 -15.64 -9.32
C SER A 304 -1.99 -17.00 -9.71
N SER A 305 -2.70 -17.69 -10.59
CA SER A 305 -2.15 -18.77 -11.41
C SER A 305 -1.15 -18.22 -12.45
N ASP A 306 -0.71 -19.06 -13.38
CA ASP A 306 0.20 -18.66 -14.45
C ASP A 306 -0.46 -17.74 -15.50
N VAL A 307 -0.58 -16.45 -15.16
CA VAL A 307 -1.23 -15.43 -16.02
C VAL A 307 -0.40 -15.04 -17.25
N TRP A 308 0.90 -15.35 -17.24
CA TRP A 308 1.83 -14.97 -18.32
C TRP A 308 2.24 -16.15 -19.19
N GLY A 309 2.21 -17.39 -18.71
CA GLY A 309 2.64 -18.57 -19.45
C GLY A 309 2.10 -18.68 -20.87
N PRO A 310 0.76 -18.55 -21.07
CA PRO A 310 0.17 -18.59 -22.41
C PRO A 310 0.64 -17.48 -23.36
N TYR A 311 1.21 -16.40 -22.82
CA TYR A 311 1.59 -15.19 -23.57
C TYR A 311 3.09 -14.89 -23.51
N ALA A 312 3.89 -15.70 -22.80
CA ALA A 312 5.31 -15.45 -22.60
C ALA A 312 6.09 -15.36 -23.93
N GLY A 313 5.66 -16.12 -24.94
CA GLY A 313 6.22 -16.09 -26.30
C GLY A 313 6.05 -14.75 -27.04
N GLN A 314 5.23 -13.83 -26.52
CA GLN A 314 5.07 -12.47 -27.07
C GLN A 314 6.17 -11.50 -26.59
N PHE A 315 6.97 -11.93 -25.62
CA PHE A 315 8.02 -11.12 -25.00
C PHE A 315 9.42 -11.61 -25.39
N ALA A 316 10.20 -10.75 -26.03
CA ALA A 316 11.56 -11.08 -26.44
C ALA A 316 12.52 -11.12 -25.23
N SER A 317 13.40 -12.13 -25.19
CA SER A 317 14.38 -12.35 -24.12
C SER A 317 13.76 -12.31 -22.72
N SER A 318 12.60 -12.95 -22.55
CA SER A 318 11.85 -12.93 -21.29
C SER A 318 12.16 -14.14 -20.40
N SER A 319 11.75 -14.05 -19.13
CA SER A 319 11.71 -15.17 -18.19
C SER A 319 10.55 -14.96 -17.23
N THR A 320 9.74 -15.99 -17.04
CA THR A 320 8.56 -15.93 -16.17
C THR A 320 8.94 -16.23 -14.74
N PHE A 321 8.63 -15.31 -13.83
CA PHE A 321 8.77 -15.53 -12.39
C PHE A 321 7.57 -16.31 -11.86
N TYR A 322 7.80 -17.39 -11.09
CA TYR A 322 6.76 -18.25 -10.54
C TYR A 322 6.78 -18.28 -9.00
N ASP A 323 5.76 -17.70 -8.38
CA ASP A 323 5.39 -17.81 -6.95
C ASP A 323 3.85 -17.91 -6.88
N LEU A 324 3.31 -18.85 -7.67
CA LEU A 324 1.88 -18.96 -7.97
C LEU A 324 1.05 -19.32 -6.73
N ASN A 325 -0.18 -18.82 -6.68
CA ASN A 325 -1.15 -19.09 -5.60
C ASN A 325 -0.58 -18.76 -4.21
N GLN A 326 0.16 -17.66 -4.10
CA GLN A 326 0.72 -17.19 -2.82
C GLN A 326 0.13 -15.84 -2.42
N ASN A 327 0.04 -15.63 -1.11
CA ASN A 327 -0.27 -14.36 -0.51
C ASN A 327 1.02 -13.78 0.10
N ARG A 328 1.53 -12.72 -0.53
CA ARG A 328 2.82 -12.11 -0.19
C ARG A 328 2.63 -10.65 0.17
N THR A 329 3.39 -10.18 1.15
CA THR A 329 3.57 -8.73 1.34
C THR A 329 4.37 -8.17 0.15
N HIS A 330 4.33 -6.87 -0.05
CA HIS A 330 5.13 -6.22 -1.10
C HIS A 330 6.62 -6.44 -0.89
N ASP A 331 7.09 -6.49 0.36
CA ASP A 331 8.49 -6.69 0.68
C ASP A 331 8.95 -8.15 0.45
N ASP A 332 8.22 -9.16 0.95
CA ASP A 332 8.54 -10.58 0.68
C ASP A 332 8.51 -10.86 -0.83
N PHE A 333 7.52 -10.34 -1.55
CA PHE A 333 7.43 -10.51 -3.00
C PHE A 333 8.60 -9.82 -3.72
N ALA A 334 8.95 -8.59 -3.35
CA ALA A 334 10.10 -7.86 -3.91
C ALA A 334 11.41 -8.63 -3.75
N GLN A 335 11.65 -9.23 -2.57
CA GLN A 335 12.84 -10.04 -2.32
C GLN A 335 12.86 -11.33 -3.14
N ARG A 336 11.71 -11.96 -3.37
CA ARG A 336 11.62 -13.15 -4.23
C ARG A 336 11.92 -12.81 -5.69
N ILE A 337 11.38 -11.70 -6.19
CA ILE A 337 11.70 -11.19 -7.54
C ILE A 337 13.20 -10.90 -7.64
N LYS A 338 13.78 -10.24 -6.62
CA LYS A 338 15.23 -9.98 -6.54
C LYS A 338 16.04 -11.28 -6.63
N ASN A 339 15.67 -12.29 -5.84
CA ASN A 339 16.39 -13.56 -5.77
C ASN A 339 16.30 -14.33 -7.09
N PHE A 340 15.14 -14.36 -7.73
CA PHE A 340 14.98 -14.93 -9.07
C PHE A 340 15.81 -14.16 -10.11
N GLY A 341 15.75 -12.82 -10.07
CA GLY A 341 16.48 -11.94 -10.95
C GLY A 341 18.00 -12.00 -10.80
N ALA A 342 18.52 -12.50 -9.67
CA ALA A 342 19.95 -12.62 -9.39
C ALA A 342 20.70 -13.56 -10.36
N ALA A 343 19.96 -14.43 -11.07
CA ALA A 343 20.50 -15.29 -12.13
C ALA A 343 20.90 -14.51 -13.40
N TYR A 344 20.47 -13.25 -13.54
CA TYR A 344 20.67 -12.43 -14.74
C TYR A 344 21.57 -11.21 -14.44
N SER A 345 22.37 -10.80 -15.43
CA SER A 345 23.25 -9.62 -15.34
C SER A 345 22.46 -8.34 -15.07
N SER A 346 21.29 -8.26 -15.69
CA SER A 346 20.31 -7.19 -15.58
C SER A 346 18.93 -7.72 -15.92
N PHE A 347 17.88 -7.00 -15.51
CA PHE A 347 16.55 -7.28 -16.00
C PHE A 347 15.62 -6.06 -15.99
N GLY A 348 14.64 -6.01 -16.89
CA GLY A 348 13.44 -5.16 -16.74
C GLY A 348 12.24 -5.98 -16.24
N VAL A 349 11.11 -5.31 -15.98
CA VAL A 349 9.90 -6.00 -15.49
C VAL A 349 8.65 -5.63 -16.31
N VAL A 350 7.87 -6.65 -16.68
CA VAL A 350 6.44 -6.53 -17.01
C VAL A 350 5.65 -7.28 -15.94
N ALA A 351 4.77 -6.57 -15.25
CA ALA A 351 4.03 -7.10 -14.11
C ALA A 351 2.51 -7.01 -14.28
N HIS A 352 1.81 -7.94 -13.65
CA HIS A 352 0.35 -7.94 -13.53
C HIS A 352 -0.03 -7.75 -12.06
N SER A 353 -1.09 -6.96 -11.81
CA SER A 353 -1.68 -6.82 -10.47
C SER A 353 -0.63 -6.47 -9.40
N GLN A 354 -0.59 -7.17 -8.25
CA GLN A 354 0.38 -6.94 -7.16
C GLN A 354 1.84 -6.91 -7.60
N GLY A 355 2.22 -7.63 -8.66
CA GLY A 355 3.59 -7.66 -9.16
C GLY A 355 4.13 -6.27 -9.51
N GLY A 356 3.28 -5.33 -9.94
CA GLY A 356 3.70 -3.95 -10.23
C GLY A 356 4.14 -3.21 -8.97
N ALA A 357 3.39 -3.35 -7.88
CA ALA A 357 3.72 -2.77 -6.57
C ALA A 357 4.97 -3.41 -5.97
N ALA A 358 5.08 -4.75 -6.02
CA ALA A 358 6.28 -5.47 -5.58
C ALA A 358 7.54 -5.07 -6.37
N SER A 359 7.44 -4.87 -7.68
CA SER A 359 8.58 -4.45 -8.51
C SER A 359 9.00 -3.01 -8.23
N LEU A 360 8.05 -2.11 -7.97
CA LEU A 360 8.33 -0.75 -7.51
C LEU A 360 8.97 -0.75 -6.11
N HIS A 361 8.50 -1.62 -5.22
CA HIS A 361 9.09 -1.82 -3.90
C HIS A 361 10.54 -2.31 -4.01
N LEU A 362 10.80 -3.32 -4.86
CA LEU A 362 12.13 -3.81 -5.20
C LEU A 362 13.05 -2.68 -5.61
N TYR A 363 12.66 -1.90 -6.62
CA TYR A 363 13.47 -0.78 -7.13
C TYR A 363 13.72 0.32 -6.10
N THR A 364 12.80 0.50 -5.15
CA THR A 364 12.92 1.54 -4.12
C THR A 364 13.93 1.17 -3.04
N TYR A 365 13.92 -0.08 -2.57
CA TYR A 365 14.64 -0.46 -1.34
C TYR A 365 15.82 -1.40 -1.56
N TYR A 366 15.94 -2.02 -2.74
CA TYR A 366 16.92 -3.08 -2.94
C TYR A 366 17.69 -2.94 -4.25
N TRP A 367 19.02 -2.91 -4.13
CA TRP A 367 19.89 -3.13 -5.26
C TRP A 367 19.69 -4.52 -5.85
N SER A 368 19.47 -4.59 -7.16
CA SER A 368 19.24 -5.82 -7.92
C SER A 368 19.67 -5.66 -9.39
N GLY A 369 19.49 -6.71 -10.21
CA GLY A 369 19.69 -6.62 -11.66
C GLY A 369 18.79 -5.59 -12.35
N LEU A 370 17.70 -5.15 -11.70
CA LEU A 370 16.84 -4.08 -12.20
C LEU A 370 17.63 -2.77 -12.39
N ASP A 371 18.56 -2.47 -11.48
CA ASP A 371 19.36 -1.25 -11.48
C ASP A 371 20.48 -1.21 -12.52
N ASN A 372 20.82 -2.39 -13.07
CA ASN A 372 21.80 -2.55 -14.13
C ASN A 372 21.14 -2.54 -15.52
N SER A 373 19.81 -2.56 -15.59
CA SER A 373 19.09 -2.65 -16.84
C SER A 373 19.16 -1.36 -17.65
N SER A 374 19.08 -1.50 -18.97
CA SER A 374 19.10 -0.39 -19.91
C SER A 374 17.93 -0.48 -20.88
N GLY A 375 17.45 0.68 -21.36
CA GLY A 375 16.30 0.77 -22.25
C GLY A 375 15.35 1.92 -21.88
N ASN A 376 14.13 1.87 -22.43
CA ASN A 376 13.15 2.95 -22.30
C ASN A 376 12.26 2.84 -21.06
N ARG A 377 11.84 1.62 -20.68
CA ARG A 377 10.83 1.39 -19.63
C ARG A 377 11.31 0.32 -18.66
N LEU A 378 11.71 0.77 -17.47
CA LEU A 378 12.26 -0.07 -16.40
C LEU A 378 11.22 -1.05 -15.84
N ILE A 379 10.09 -0.51 -15.37
CA ILE A 379 8.97 -1.28 -14.84
C ILE A 379 7.75 -0.95 -15.69
N GLN A 380 7.06 -2.00 -16.13
CA GLN A 380 5.79 -1.92 -16.83
C GLN A 380 4.76 -2.72 -16.08
N SER A 381 3.54 -2.21 -15.94
CA SER A 381 2.48 -2.91 -15.21
C SER A 381 1.11 -2.77 -15.87
N VAL A 382 0.25 -3.74 -15.59
CA VAL A 382 -1.16 -3.74 -16.01
C VAL A 382 -2.07 -4.18 -14.87
N GLY A 383 -3.10 -3.37 -14.61
CA GLY A 383 -4.10 -3.64 -13.57
C GLY A 383 -3.53 -3.69 -12.15
N THR A 384 -2.44 -2.99 -11.86
CA THR A 384 -1.90 -2.91 -10.50
C THR A 384 -2.75 -1.96 -9.65
N PRO A 385 -3.31 -2.40 -8.50
CA PRO A 385 -4.04 -1.54 -7.59
C PRO A 385 -3.08 -0.71 -6.73
N TYR A 386 -2.41 0.28 -7.31
CA TYR A 386 -1.43 1.11 -6.60
C TYR A 386 -2.01 1.84 -5.38
N SER A 387 -3.30 2.19 -5.42
CA SER A 387 -4.04 2.78 -4.29
C SER A 387 -4.92 1.75 -3.54
N GLY A 388 -4.58 0.47 -3.67
CA GLY A 388 -5.27 -0.66 -3.07
C GLY A 388 -6.59 -1.00 -3.75
N THR A 389 -7.27 -2.04 -3.26
CA THR A 389 -8.60 -2.46 -3.68
C THR A 389 -9.46 -2.78 -2.45
N PRO A 390 -10.75 -2.42 -2.43
CA PRO A 390 -11.69 -2.84 -1.37
C PRO A 390 -11.76 -4.36 -1.22
N LEU A 391 -11.48 -5.11 -2.28
CA LEU A 391 -11.55 -6.58 -2.27
C LEU A 391 -10.45 -7.25 -1.45
N ALA A 392 -9.32 -6.58 -1.19
CA ALA A 392 -8.17 -7.17 -0.52
C ALA A 392 -8.29 -7.21 1.02
N GLY A 393 -9.36 -6.64 1.60
CA GLY A 393 -9.66 -6.66 3.03
C GLY A 393 -10.57 -7.82 3.43
N ASN A 394 -11.61 -7.55 4.23
CA ASN A 394 -12.53 -8.57 4.75
C ASN A 394 -13.21 -9.37 3.62
N LEU A 395 -13.39 -8.78 2.44
CA LEU A 395 -13.95 -9.46 1.27
C LEU A 395 -13.04 -10.59 0.75
N ALA A 396 -11.72 -10.46 0.87
CA ALA A 396 -10.77 -11.55 0.58
C ALA A 396 -10.85 -12.67 1.63
N ALA A 397 -11.26 -12.36 2.87
CA ALA A 397 -11.47 -13.36 3.92
C ALA A 397 -12.78 -14.15 3.74
N ILE A 398 -13.75 -13.58 3.01
CA ILE A 398 -15.10 -14.11 2.84
C ILE A 398 -15.21 -15.10 1.64
N GLY A 399 -14.15 -15.29 0.84
CA GLY A 399 -14.06 -16.36 -0.17
C GLY A 399 -13.37 -15.97 -1.49
N ASP A 400 -13.61 -16.78 -2.53
CA ASP A 400 -13.08 -16.70 -3.92
C ASP A 400 -13.49 -15.45 -4.71
N VAL A 401 -13.56 -14.28 -4.07
CA VAL A 401 -13.83 -12.99 -4.72
C VAL A 401 -12.80 -12.70 -5.85
N PHE A 402 -11.63 -13.36 -5.81
CA PHE A 402 -10.60 -13.36 -6.85
C PHE A 402 -10.58 -14.59 -7.78
N GLY A 403 -11.52 -15.53 -7.65
CA GLY A 403 -11.54 -16.81 -8.37
C GLY A 403 -10.53 -17.85 -7.89
N VAL A 404 -9.56 -17.46 -7.05
CA VAL A 404 -8.69 -18.27 -6.18
C VAL A 404 -8.30 -17.35 -5.02
N GLY A 405 -8.83 -17.56 -3.81
CA GLY A 405 -8.47 -16.75 -2.64
C GLY A 405 -7.33 -17.36 -1.82
N CYS A 406 -6.24 -16.63 -1.57
CA CYS A 406 -5.12 -17.06 -0.71
C CYS A 406 -5.12 -16.33 0.65
N GLY A 407 -6.28 -15.81 1.08
CA GLY A 407 -6.45 -15.07 2.33
C GLY A 407 -6.34 -13.55 2.18
N VAL A 408 -6.28 -12.83 3.30
CA VAL A 408 -6.27 -11.35 3.29
C VAL A 408 -4.87 -10.80 3.02
N ASN A 409 -4.77 -9.74 2.21
CA ASN A 409 -3.50 -9.07 1.96
C ASN A 409 -3.57 -7.61 2.41
N SER A 410 -2.98 -7.31 3.57
CA SER A 410 -2.98 -5.97 4.16
C SER A 410 -2.41 -4.91 3.22
N ASN A 411 -1.35 -5.21 2.46
CA ASN A 411 -0.70 -4.24 1.58
C ASN A 411 -1.56 -3.85 0.37
N LEU A 412 -2.47 -4.73 -0.04
CA LEU A 412 -3.41 -4.47 -1.14
C LEU A 412 -4.72 -3.81 -0.67
N THR A 413 -4.97 -3.74 0.63
CA THR A 413 -6.08 -2.92 1.15
C THR A 413 -5.85 -1.44 0.83
N THR A 414 -6.91 -0.65 0.80
CA THR A 414 -6.82 0.79 0.50
C THR A 414 -5.93 1.55 1.50
N SER A 415 -6.04 1.20 2.79
CA SER A 415 -5.21 1.80 3.85
C SER A 415 -3.77 1.28 3.82
N GLY A 416 -3.55 -0.02 3.62
CA GLY A 416 -2.21 -0.59 3.53
C GLY A 416 -1.44 -0.11 2.30
N ALA A 417 -2.11 0.06 1.15
CA ALA A 417 -1.51 0.63 -0.04
C ALA A 417 -1.13 2.11 0.16
N ALA A 418 -1.94 2.88 0.90
CA ALA A 418 -1.61 4.25 1.28
C ALA A 418 -0.38 4.30 2.20
N SER A 419 -0.33 3.44 3.24
CA SER A 419 0.83 3.31 4.12
C SER A 419 2.08 2.91 3.35
N TRP A 420 1.98 1.93 2.43
CA TRP A 420 3.09 1.54 1.56
C TRP A 420 3.57 2.70 0.69
N LEU A 421 2.67 3.34 -0.07
CA LEU A 421 2.99 4.46 -0.97
C LEU A 421 3.62 5.64 -0.23
N ALA A 422 3.27 5.89 1.04
CA ALA A 422 3.87 6.96 1.84
C ALA A 422 5.40 6.82 1.99
N GLY A 423 5.95 5.61 1.82
CA GLY A 423 7.39 5.36 1.78
C GLY A 423 8.01 5.29 0.38
N ILE A 424 7.23 5.35 -0.69
CA ILE A 424 7.74 5.26 -2.07
C ILE A 424 7.99 6.66 -2.64
N PRO A 425 9.25 7.04 -2.94
CA PRO A 425 9.58 8.37 -3.46
C PRO A 425 9.17 8.55 -4.93
N THR A 426 8.85 9.79 -5.31
CA THR A 426 8.44 10.14 -6.68
C THR A 426 9.48 9.77 -7.75
N TRP A 427 10.77 9.82 -7.43
CA TRP A 427 11.83 9.41 -8.36
C TRP A 427 11.77 7.91 -8.70
N ALA A 428 11.27 7.06 -7.79
CA ALA A 428 11.08 5.64 -8.06
C ALA A 428 9.77 5.42 -8.83
N ARG A 429 8.69 6.11 -8.41
CA ARG A 429 7.39 6.04 -9.08
C ARG A 429 7.48 6.41 -10.56
N ASN A 430 8.30 7.41 -10.91
CA ASN A 430 8.47 7.86 -12.30
C ASN A 430 9.13 6.83 -13.24
N ARG A 431 9.66 5.73 -12.69
CA ARG A 431 10.20 4.61 -13.48
C ARG A 431 9.16 3.56 -13.84
N VAL A 432 7.93 3.73 -13.36
CA VAL A 432 6.81 2.82 -13.60
C VAL A 432 5.93 3.35 -14.74
N ASN A 433 5.75 2.50 -15.74
CA ASN A 433 4.83 2.71 -16.85
C ASN A 433 3.63 1.78 -16.64
N TYR A 434 2.44 2.32 -16.45
CA TYR A 434 1.28 1.50 -16.08
C TYR A 434 0.11 1.67 -17.03
N ASN A 435 -0.64 0.60 -17.19
CA ASN A 435 -1.90 0.58 -17.93
C ASN A 435 -3.03 0.18 -16.98
N THR A 436 -4.19 0.78 -17.20
CA THR A 436 -5.43 0.37 -16.53
C THR A 436 -6.38 -0.25 -17.55
N THR A 437 -7.24 -1.14 -17.09
CA THR A 437 -8.27 -1.77 -17.94
C THR A 437 -9.63 -1.61 -17.29
N SER A 438 -10.68 -1.86 -18.05
CA SER A 438 -12.04 -2.02 -17.54
C SER A 438 -12.89 -2.81 -18.51
N PHE A 439 -14.05 -3.26 -18.05
CA PHE A 439 -15.06 -3.84 -18.93
C PHE A 439 -15.55 -2.85 -20.01
N ALA A 440 -16.15 -3.36 -21.09
CA ALA A 440 -16.81 -2.51 -22.08
C ALA A 440 -18.25 -2.18 -21.65
N THR A 441 -18.61 -0.89 -21.65
CA THR A 441 -19.99 -0.43 -21.40
C THR A 441 -20.81 -0.43 -22.69
N LYS A 442 -22.04 -0.93 -22.64
CA LYS A 442 -23.02 -1.00 -23.72
C LYS A 442 -24.39 -0.59 -23.16
N TRP A 443 -25.02 0.39 -23.81
CA TRP A 443 -26.26 1.03 -23.35
C TRP A 443 -27.45 0.08 -23.07
N TRP A 444 -27.45 -1.12 -23.66
CA TRP A 444 -28.52 -2.13 -23.57
C TRP A 444 -28.27 -3.27 -22.56
N ARG A 445 -27.15 -3.30 -21.83
CA ARG A 445 -26.82 -4.41 -20.92
C ARG A 445 -26.11 -3.88 -19.67
N TYR A 446 -26.38 -4.52 -18.53
CA TYR A 446 -25.60 -4.32 -17.32
C TYR A 446 -24.19 -4.88 -17.51
N ASP A 447 -23.17 -4.01 -17.38
CA ASP A 447 -21.80 -4.38 -17.66
C ASP A 447 -20.92 -4.46 -16.43
N TYR A 448 -20.12 -5.53 -16.36
CA TYR A 448 -19.30 -5.92 -15.21
C TYR A 448 -18.19 -6.87 -15.69
N CYS A 449 -17.04 -6.89 -15.02
CA CYS A 449 -16.09 -7.99 -15.19
C CYS A 449 -16.47 -9.22 -14.38
N SER A 450 -16.97 -9.00 -13.15
CA SER A 450 -17.52 -10.04 -12.27
C SER A 450 -18.72 -9.48 -11.50
N ILE A 451 -19.87 -10.17 -11.59
CA ILE A 451 -21.11 -9.76 -10.88
C ILE A 451 -20.88 -9.66 -9.37
N ALA A 452 -20.04 -10.54 -8.83
CA ALA A 452 -19.79 -10.60 -7.39
C ALA A 452 -18.99 -9.38 -6.90
N THR A 453 -18.01 -8.92 -7.66
CA THR A 453 -17.13 -7.81 -7.25
C THR A 453 -17.70 -6.44 -7.57
N ASP A 454 -18.58 -6.37 -8.57
CA ASP A 454 -19.28 -5.17 -9.01
C ASP A 454 -20.06 -4.45 -7.89
N LEU A 455 -20.54 -5.19 -6.88
CA LEU A 455 -21.22 -4.61 -5.71
C LEU A 455 -20.28 -3.85 -4.75
N PHE A 456 -18.97 -4.03 -4.89
CA PHE A 456 -17.95 -3.47 -4.00
C PHE A 456 -16.99 -2.51 -4.68
N LEU A 457 -16.97 -2.51 -6.01
CA LEU A 457 -16.09 -1.70 -6.83
C LEU A 457 -16.88 -0.57 -7.48
N SER A 458 -16.28 0.61 -7.63
CA SER A 458 -16.88 1.69 -8.41
C SER A 458 -16.45 1.59 -9.86
N ASP A 459 -17.41 1.79 -10.74
CA ASP A 459 -17.14 1.85 -12.17
C ASP A 459 -16.33 3.09 -12.61
N PRO A 460 -15.48 2.96 -13.65
CA PRO A 460 -15.14 1.72 -14.34
C PRO A 460 -14.07 0.90 -13.60
N GLU A 461 -14.19 -0.43 -13.65
CA GLU A 461 -13.32 -1.40 -12.98
C GLU A 461 -12.96 -2.59 -13.89
N ASP A 462 -11.88 -3.31 -13.55
CA ASP A 462 -11.41 -4.49 -14.31
C ASP A 462 -11.83 -5.84 -13.72
N GLY A 463 -12.72 -5.87 -12.73
CA GLY A 463 -13.11 -7.05 -11.95
C GLY A 463 -12.43 -7.10 -10.58
N VAL A 464 -11.34 -6.35 -10.40
CA VAL A 464 -10.52 -6.35 -9.19
C VAL A 464 -10.11 -4.95 -8.75
N THR A 465 -9.73 -4.12 -9.71
CA THR A 465 -9.15 -2.80 -9.53
C THR A 465 -10.00 -1.76 -10.23
N GLU A 466 -10.51 -0.81 -9.45
CA GLU A 466 -11.16 0.39 -9.98
C GLU A 466 -10.12 1.22 -10.75
N LYS A 467 -10.51 1.81 -11.88
CA LYS A 467 -9.62 2.68 -12.68
C LYS A 467 -8.97 3.76 -11.84
N SER A 468 -9.72 4.37 -10.91
CA SER A 468 -9.24 5.41 -10.00
C SER A 468 -8.16 4.90 -9.05
N ARG A 469 -8.24 3.64 -8.61
CA ARG A 469 -7.27 3.02 -7.69
C ARG A 469 -6.08 2.38 -8.39
N GLY A 470 -6.20 2.10 -9.68
CA GLY A 470 -5.08 1.72 -10.54
C GLY A 470 -4.09 2.85 -10.85
N GLN A 471 -4.35 4.08 -10.39
CA GLN A 471 -3.47 5.22 -10.65
C GLN A 471 -2.25 5.24 -9.71
N LEU A 472 -1.08 5.59 -10.26
CA LEU A 472 0.14 5.85 -9.51
C LEU A 472 0.57 7.31 -9.69
N SER A 473 0.39 8.13 -8.65
CA SER A 473 0.88 9.52 -8.66
C SER A 473 2.40 9.56 -8.83
N GLY A 474 2.87 10.33 -9.81
CA GLY A 474 4.27 10.39 -10.21
C GLY A 474 4.73 9.28 -11.18
N GLY A 475 3.89 8.28 -11.45
CA GLY A 475 4.13 7.27 -12.48
C GLY A 475 3.68 7.72 -13.88
N ILE A 476 4.05 6.95 -14.90
CA ILE A 476 3.75 7.24 -16.30
C ILE A 476 2.53 6.40 -16.75
N ASN A 477 1.36 7.03 -16.83
CA ASN A 477 0.15 6.39 -17.33
C ASN A 477 0.25 6.20 -18.85
N ARG A 478 0.18 4.95 -19.32
CA ARG A 478 0.25 4.57 -20.74
C ARG A 478 -1.12 4.40 -21.40
N GLY A 479 -2.20 4.56 -20.63
CA GLY A 479 -3.55 4.58 -21.14
C GLY A 479 -4.51 3.71 -20.33
N HIS A 480 -5.76 3.81 -20.72
CA HIS A 480 -6.86 3.01 -20.21
C HIS A 480 -7.50 2.25 -21.38
N LYS A 481 -7.71 0.94 -21.24
CA LYS A 481 -8.34 0.11 -22.27
C LYS A 481 -9.63 -0.53 -21.77
N THR A 482 -10.73 -0.25 -22.44
CA THR A 482 -12.06 -0.85 -22.16
C THR A 482 -12.23 -2.19 -22.87
N GLY A 483 -13.11 -3.06 -22.36
CA GLY A 483 -13.37 -4.40 -22.89
C GLY A 483 -12.32 -5.44 -22.49
N TRP A 484 -11.68 -5.25 -21.33
CA TRP A 484 -10.65 -6.12 -20.79
C TRP A 484 -10.81 -6.25 -19.28
N CYS A 485 -10.82 -7.49 -18.79
CA CYS A 485 -10.92 -7.78 -17.37
C CYS A 485 -9.58 -8.19 -16.77
N HIS A 486 -9.52 -8.30 -15.45
CA HIS A 486 -8.30 -8.50 -14.70
C HIS A 486 -7.67 -9.86 -14.99
N THR A 487 -8.50 -10.89 -15.18
CA THR A 487 -8.11 -12.28 -15.42
C THR A 487 -8.98 -12.93 -16.51
N LEU A 488 -8.57 -14.11 -16.99
CA LEU A 488 -9.23 -14.81 -18.11
C LEU A 488 -10.58 -15.47 -17.76
N SER A 489 -10.87 -15.68 -16.47
CA SER A 489 -12.14 -16.29 -16.02
C SER A 489 -13.28 -15.28 -15.88
N MET A 490 -13.02 -14.01 -16.17
CA MET A 490 -13.98 -12.92 -16.12
C MET A 490 -14.70 -12.75 -17.45
N ARG A 491 -15.70 -11.87 -17.47
CA ARG A 491 -16.62 -11.72 -18.62
C ARG A 491 -15.92 -11.30 -19.92
N ASP A 492 -15.07 -10.29 -19.86
CA ASP A 492 -14.30 -9.80 -21.02
C ASP A 492 -12.88 -10.43 -20.98
N PRO A 493 -12.14 -10.46 -22.11
CA PRO A 493 -10.81 -11.08 -22.15
C PRO A 493 -9.87 -10.56 -21.05
N GLY A 494 -9.11 -11.48 -20.46
CA GLY A 494 -8.14 -11.15 -19.42
C GLY A 494 -7.02 -10.27 -19.93
N GLN A 495 -6.64 -9.25 -19.16
CA GLN A 495 -5.74 -8.20 -19.61
C GLN A 495 -4.40 -8.74 -20.11
N THR A 496 -3.84 -9.79 -19.52
CA THR A 496 -2.57 -10.36 -19.99
C THR A 496 -2.62 -10.96 -21.42
N SER A 497 -3.80 -11.16 -22.01
CA SER A 497 -3.96 -11.67 -23.38
C SER A 497 -3.94 -10.60 -24.48
N ASP A 498 -3.73 -9.32 -24.14
CA ASP A 498 -3.67 -8.22 -25.09
C ASP A 498 -2.34 -8.21 -25.87
N SER A 499 -2.32 -8.93 -26.99
CA SER A 499 -1.11 -9.11 -27.82
C SER A 499 -0.51 -7.80 -28.31
N SER A 500 -1.32 -6.80 -28.63
CA SER A 500 -0.85 -5.49 -29.08
C SER A 500 -0.11 -4.76 -27.96
N ARG A 501 -0.67 -4.75 -26.74
CA ARG A 501 -0.02 -4.14 -25.58
C ARG A 501 1.21 -4.93 -25.13
N ASN A 502 1.16 -6.25 -25.18
CA ASN A 502 2.31 -7.10 -24.85
C ASN A 502 3.47 -6.86 -25.82
N ALA A 503 3.20 -6.68 -27.12
CA ALA A 503 4.20 -6.31 -28.09
C ALA A 503 4.81 -4.92 -27.81
N ASP A 504 4.01 -3.91 -27.49
CA ASP A 504 4.51 -2.57 -27.10
C ASP A 504 5.36 -2.63 -25.82
N MET A 505 4.91 -3.37 -24.80
CA MET A 505 5.68 -3.56 -23.57
C MET A 505 7.00 -4.28 -23.84
N SER A 506 6.99 -5.35 -24.64
CA SER A 506 8.20 -6.09 -25.02
C SER A 506 9.21 -5.22 -25.77
N ALA A 507 8.73 -4.41 -26.73
CA ALA A 507 9.58 -3.56 -27.57
C ALA A 507 10.24 -2.42 -26.78
N ASN A 508 9.57 -1.89 -25.77
CA ASN A 508 10.06 -0.75 -24.98
C ASN A 508 10.70 -1.15 -23.64
N ALA A 509 10.73 -2.43 -23.30
CA ALA A 509 11.24 -2.90 -22.03
C ALA A 509 12.74 -2.71 -21.88
N ASN A 510 13.15 -2.30 -20.68
CA ASN A 510 14.52 -2.51 -20.24
C ASN A 510 14.83 -4.00 -20.15
N ARG A 511 16.12 -4.34 -20.29
CA ARG A 511 16.65 -5.68 -20.04
C ARG A 511 17.99 -5.59 -19.33
#